data_AF-A0A9N8NGB0-F1
#
_entry.id   AF-A0A9N8NGB0-F1
#
_cell.length_a   1.000
_cell.length_b   1.000
_cell.length_c   1.000
_cell.angle_alpha   90.00
_cell.angle_beta   90.00
_cell.angle_gamma   90.00
#
_symmetry.space_group_name_H-M   'P 1'
#
loop_
_entity.id
_entity.type
_entity.pdbx_description
1 polymer ?
#
loop_
_entity_poly.entity_id
_entity_poly.type
_entity_poly.pdbx_seq_one_letter_code
_entity_poly.pdbx_strand_id
1 'polypeptide(L)'
;MTEPTVDTPIRDAIFEHEMFGAGNTNSGYLLEGIRHMEATWVFSPAEPADELSCMAEEGLVLRRDGFGGDIREYWEATRAGQIARELRWQQCKRRHPALVSRTAPVEDLVIAVIASGGDDCDTLASGGLVAGALGIYLSRLGETVCSTTLDALVVRGLERWLREFRQFIEWKSWGVSRP
;
A
#
# COMPACT_ATOMS: atom_id res chain seq x y z
N MET A 1 -10.76 20.51 -18.30
CA MET A 1 -10.78 19.04 -18.24
C MET A 1 -9.52 18.56 -18.92
N THR A 2 -8.45 18.38 -18.16
CA THR A 2 -7.22 17.77 -18.65
C THR A 2 -7.42 16.25 -18.61
N GLU A 3 -7.23 15.61 -19.76
CA GLU A 3 -7.23 14.16 -19.89
C GLU A 3 -6.21 13.54 -18.91
N PRO A 4 -6.51 12.38 -18.30
CA PRO A 4 -5.54 11.69 -17.45
C PRO A 4 -4.33 11.32 -18.30
N THR A 5 -3.18 11.87 -17.92
CA THR A 5 -1.90 11.71 -18.60
C THR A 5 -1.56 10.23 -18.75
N VAL A 6 -1.15 9.87 -19.97
CA VAL A 6 -0.68 8.57 -20.46
C VAL A 6 0.05 7.76 -19.38
N ASP A 7 -0.32 6.48 -19.24
CA ASP A 7 0.35 5.46 -18.44
C ASP A 7 1.88 5.58 -18.58
N THR A 8 2.59 5.88 -17.49
CA THR A 8 4.06 5.85 -17.46
C THR A 8 4.49 4.48 -16.91
N PRO A 9 4.93 3.52 -17.75
CA PRO A 9 5.25 2.16 -17.31
C PRO A 9 6.32 2.13 -16.21
N ILE A 10 7.23 3.12 -16.20
CA ILE A 10 8.26 3.23 -15.17
C ILE A 10 7.70 3.63 -13.81
N ARG A 11 6.69 4.50 -13.76
CA ARG A 11 6.06 4.89 -12.51
C ARG A 11 5.29 3.73 -11.91
N ASP A 12 4.54 3.00 -12.73
CA ASP A 12 3.85 1.79 -12.29
C ASP A 12 4.83 0.76 -11.75
N ALA A 13 5.98 0.60 -12.43
CA ALA A 13 7.04 -0.28 -11.95
C ALA A 13 7.57 0.21 -10.59
N ILE A 14 7.94 1.48 -10.45
CA ILE A 14 8.38 2.07 -9.18
C ILE A 14 7.33 1.92 -8.07
N PHE A 15 6.04 2.00 -8.38
CA PHE A 15 4.95 1.74 -7.42
C PHE A 15 4.86 0.29 -6.95
N GLU A 16 5.43 -0.69 -7.66
CA GLU A 16 5.55 -2.06 -7.16
C GLU A 16 6.55 -2.16 -6.01
N HIS A 17 7.52 -1.25 -5.93
CA HIS A 17 8.53 -1.25 -4.89
C HIS A 17 7.90 -1.14 -3.49
N GLU A 18 8.40 -1.95 -2.55
CA GLU A 18 7.83 -2.09 -1.20
C GLU A 18 7.77 -0.79 -0.39
N MET A 19 8.56 0.22 -0.77
CA MET A 19 8.52 1.56 -0.15
C MET A 19 7.13 2.20 -0.21
N PHE A 20 6.33 1.89 -1.23
CA PHE A 20 4.95 2.38 -1.35
C PHE A 20 3.92 1.50 -0.64
N GLY A 21 4.35 0.42 0.02
CA GLY A 21 3.47 -0.44 0.81
C GLY A 21 2.77 0.35 1.92
N ALA A 22 1.47 0.14 2.11
CA ALA A 22 0.67 0.88 3.09
C ALA A 22 1.13 0.65 4.55
N GLY A 23 1.76 -0.50 4.83
CA GLY A 23 2.37 -0.80 6.12
C GLY A 23 3.82 -0.32 6.26
N ASN A 24 4.43 0.18 5.19
CA ASN A 24 5.85 0.52 5.16
C ASN A 24 6.06 2.00 5.50
N THR A 25 6.08 2.32 6.79
CA THR A 25 6.25 3.69 7.29
C THR A 25 7.69 3.94 7.73
N ASN A 26 8.27 5.07 7.31
CA ASN A 26 9.63 5.51 7.68
C ASN A 26 10.77 4.57 7.25
N SER A 27 10.59 3.87 6.13
CA SER A 27 11.65 3.03 5.54
C SER A 27 12.31 3.76 4.39
N GLY A 28 13.63 3.92 4.49
CA GLY A 28 14.46 4.56 3.48
C GLY A 28 15.17 3.54 2.61
N TYR A 29 15.18 3.78 1.29
CA TYR A 29 15.75 2.87 0.30
C TYR A 29 16.80 3.55 -0.55
N LEU A 30 17.95 2.90 -0.71
CA LEU A 30 18.99 3.35 -1.62
C LEU A 30 18.52 3.18 -3.06
N LEU A 31 18.87 4.10 -3.95
CA LEU A 31 18.57 3.98 -5.38
C LEU A 31 19.09 2.65 -5.94
N GLU A 32 20.27 2.22 -5.52
CA GLU A 32 20.83 0.93 -5.91
C GLU A 32 20.02 -0.25 -5.36
N GLY A 33 19.45 -0.14 -4.15
CA GLY A 33 18.56 -1.15 -3.58
C GLY A 33 17.24 -1.25 -4.36
N ILE A 34 16.65 -0.10 -4.72
CA ILE A 34 15.45 -0.01 -5.58
C ILE A 34 15.73 -0.66 -6.93
N ARG A 35 16.89 -0.37 -7.52
CA ARG A 35 17.32 -0.97 -8.79
C ARG A 35 17.70 -2.44 -8.69
N HIS A 36 18.18 -2.90 -7.52
CA HIS A 36 18.68 -4.27 -7.31
C HIS A 36 17.55 -5.29 -7.13
N MET A 37 16.43 -4.91 -6.50
CA MET A 37 15.25 -5.78 -6.39
C MET A 37 14.61 -6.09 -7.75
N GLU A 38 14.97 -5.32 -8.79
CA GLU A 38 14.27 -5.28 -10.07
C GLU A 38 15.23 -5.30 -11.28
N ALA A 39 16.24 -6.17 -11.20
CA ALA A 39 17.19 -6.45 -12.29
C ALA A 39 16.55 -6.94 -13.61
N THR A 40 15.22 -7.14 -13.63
CA THR A 40 14.41 -7.56 -14.78
C THR A 40 13.72 -6.40 -15.51
N TRP A 41 13.81 -5.18 -14.99
CA TRP A 41 13.23 -4.01 -15.65
C TRP A 41 13.93 -3.70 -16.97
N VAL A 42 13.15 -3.30 -17.97
CA VAL A 42 13.64 -2.93 -19.32
C VAL A 42 14.13 -1.47 -19.40
N PHE A 43 14.08 -0.74 -18.28
CA PHE A 43 14.49 0.67 -18.21
C PHE A 43 16.00 0.81 -18.10
N SER A 44 16.53 1.85 -18.72
CA SER A 44 17.91 2.26 -18.55
C SER A 44 18.18 2.71 -17.10
N PRO A 45 19.46 2.68 -16.66
CA PRO A 45 19.85 3.13 -15.32
C PRO A 45 19.39 4.53 -14.90
N ALA A 46 19.24 5.45 -15.85
CA ALA A 46 18.90 6.85 -15.57
C ALA A 46 17.39 7.05 -15.37
N GLU A 47 16.56 6.32 -16.12
CA GLU A 47 15.10 6.52 -16.12
C GLU A 47 14.47 6.40 -14.72
N PRO A 48 14.80 5.41 -13.87
CA PRO A 48 14.24 5.34 -12.53
C PRO A 48 14.65 6.51 -11.63
N ALA A 49 15.86 7.04 -11.80
CA ALA A 49 16.34 8.17 -11.02
C ALA A 49 15.64 9.47 -11.44
N ASP A 50 15.40 9.65 -12.74
CA ASP A 50 14.67 10.77 -13.29
C ASP A 50 13.20 10.73 -12.85
N GLU A 51 12.56 9.56 -12.92
CA GLU A 51 11.18 9.39 -12.46
C GLU A 51 11.04 9.60 -10.94
N LEU A 52 11.96 9.08 -10.13
CA LEU A 52 11.97 9.35 -8.69
C LEU A 52 12.14 10.84 -8.38
N SER A 53 12.91 11.56 -9.20
CA SER A 53 13.05 13.02 -9.08
C SER A 53 11.72 13.73 -9.41
N CYS A 54 11.03 13.34 -10.48
CA CYS A 54 9.69 13.86 -10.79
C CYS A 54 8.68 13.55 -9.67
N MET A 55 8.70 12.32 -9.16
CA MET A 55 7.84 11.92 -8.03
C MET A 55 8.16 12.71 -6.74
N ALA A 56 9.42 13.15 -6.55
CA ALA A 56 9.79 14.00 -5.42
C ALA A 56 9.24 15.42 -5.58
N GLU A 57 9.29 15.99 -6.79
CA GLU A 57 8.70 17.28 -7.11
C GLU A 57 7.17 17.27 -6.92
N GLU A 58 6.52 16.14 -7.20
CA GLU A 58 5.10 15.89 -6.93
C GLU A 58 4.79 15.62 -5.45
N GLY A 59 5.81 15.49 -4.60
CA GLY A 59 5.67 15.19 -3.18
C GLY A 59 5.24 13.74 -2.88
N LEU A 60 5.42 12.81 -3.82
CA LEU A 60 5.13 11.38 -3.67
C LEU A 60 6.27 10.62 -2.99
N VAL A 61 7.50 11.10 -3.14
CA VAL A 61 8.68 10.57 -2.44
C VAL A 61 9.50 11.71 -1.84
N LEU A 62 10.33 11.38 -0.85
CA LEU A 62 11.31 12.29 -0.28
C LEU A 62 12.69 11.78 -0.63
N ARG A 63 13.51 12.65 -1.20
CA ARG A 63 14.96 12.45 -1.29
C ARG A 63 15.58 12.94 0.01
N ARG A 64 16.33 12.08 0.69
CA ARG A 64 16.99 12.37 1.97
C ARG A 64 18.50 12.20 1.84
N ASP A 65 19.23 13.06 2.55
CA ASP A 65 20.66 12.90 2.72
C ASP A 65 20.94 11.63 3.52
N GLY A 66 21.90 10.84 3.05
CA GLY A 66 22.32 9.62 3.73
C GLY A 66 23.04 9.88 5.06
N PHE A 67 23.17 8.83 5.87
CA PHE A 67 23.79 8.90 7.20
C PHE A 67 25.34 8.98 7.17
N GLY A 68 25.94 9.23 5.99
CA GLY A 68 27.38 9.20 5.76
C GLY A 68 27.90 7.81 5.33
N GLY A 69 29.19 7.74 4.97
CA GLY A 69 29.79 6.51 4.42
C GLY A 69 29.41 6.27 2.95
N ASP A 70 29.12 5.02 2.60
CA ASP A 70 28.72 4.63 1.23
C ASP A 70 27.27 5.03 0.89
N ILE A 71 26.47 5.35 1.91
CA ILE A 71 25.08 5.79 1.76
C ILE A 71 25.06 7.32 1.67
N ARG A 72 25.01 7.82 0.43
CA ARG A 72 24.95 9.26 0.15
C ARG A 72 23.54 9.82 0.14
N GLU A 73 22.58 9.02 -0.28
CA GLU A 73 21.17 9.39 -0.38
C GLU A 73 20.27 8.18 -0.23
N TYR A 74 19.04 8.42 0.22
CA TYR A 74 17.99 7.42 0.21
C TYR A 74 16.63 8.07 -0.07
N TRP A 75 15.69 7.23 -0.48
CA TRP A 75 14.35 7.62 -0.90
C TRP A 75 13.32 7.02 0.03
N GLU A 76 12.32 7.81 0.40
CA GLU A 76 11.19 7.38 1.23
C GLU A 76 9.90 7.70 0.49
N ALA A 77 8.93 6.78 0.46
CA ALA A 77 7.60 7.15 0.00
C ALA A 77 6.94 8.09 1.02
N THR A 78 6.33 9.17 0.55
CA THR A 78 5.43 9.94 1.39
C THR A 78 4.10 9.21 1.52
N ARG A 79 3.29 9.64 2.49
CA ARG A 79 1.90 9.20 2.57
C ARG A 79 1.12 9.50 1.28
N ALA A 80 1.39 10.64 0.63
CA ALA A 80 0.79 10.97 -0.65
C ALA A 80 1.21 9.97 -1.75
N GLY A 81 2.48 9.55 -1.76
CA GLY A 81 2.97 8.49 -2.64
C GLY A 81 2.29 7.14 -2.42
N GLN A 82 2.15 6.72 -1.16
CA GLN A 82 1.44 5.49 -0.81
C GLN A 82 -0.03 5.52 -1.25
N ILE A 83 -0.71 6.67 -1.07
CA ILE A 83 -2.08 6.87 -1.55
C ILE A 83 -2.13 6.84 -3.09
N ALA A 84 -1.20 7.50 -3.76
CA ALA A 84 -1.15 7.54 -5.23
C ALA A 84 -0.98 6.13 -5.82
N ARG A 85 -0.08 5.33 -5.23
CA ARG A 85 0.12 3.92 -5.57
C ARG A 85 -1.15 3.10 -5.40
N GLU A 86 -1.81 3.20 -4.26
CA GLU A 86 -3.05 2.46 -4.00
C GLU A 86 -4.20 2.87 -4.94
N LEU A 87 -4.36 4.18 -5.21
CA LEU A 87 -5.34 4.66 -6.18
C LEU A 87 -5.06 4.12 -7.59
N ARG A 88 -3.78 4.07 -7.99
CA ARG A 88 -3.36 3.49 -9.26
C ARG A 88 -3.70 2.00 -9.34
N TRP A 89 -3.43 1.22 -8.30
CA TRP A 89 -3.80 -0.20 -8.23
C TRP A 89 -5.31 -0.43 -8.29
N GLN A 90 -6.10 0.43 -7.65
CA GLN A 90 -7.56 0.41 -7.77
C GLN A 90 -8.04 0.70 -9.21
N GLN A 91 -7.44 1.67 -9.90
CA GLN A 91 -7.74 1.98 -11.31
C GLN A 91 -7.39 0.81 -12.23
N CYS A 92 -6.26 0.15 -11.98
CA CYS A 92 -5.81 -1.03 -12.71
C CYS A 92 -6.57 -2.32 -12.33
N LYS A 93 -7.63 -2.22 -11.50
CA LYS A 93 -8.46 -3.35 -11.04
C LYS A 93 -7.66 -4.45 -10.31
N ARG A 94 -6.55 -4.08 -9.68
CA ARG A 94 -5.74 -4.97 -8.82
C ARG A 94 -6.28 -5.08 -7.39
N ARG A 95 -7.42 -4.45 -7.14
CA ARG A 95 -8.09 -4.37 -5.84
C ARG A 95 -9.54 -4.77 -5.96
N HIS A 96 -10.11 -5.20 -4.83
CA HIS A 96 -11.52 -5.53 -4.78
C HIS A 96 -12.38 -4.30 -5.14
N PRO A 97 -13.37 -4.41 -6.04
CA PRO A 97 -14.17 -3.26 -6.51
C PRO A 97 -14.89 -2.47 -5.41
N ALA A 98 -15.14 -3.11 -4.26
CA ALA A 98 -15.76 -2.45 -3.11
C ALA A 98 -14.94 -1.25 -2.60
N LEU A 99 -13.60 -1.28 -2.69
CA LEU A 99 -12.76 -0.16 -2.25
C LEU A 99 -13.03 1.11 -3.04
N VAL A 100 -13.35 0.97 -4.33
CA VAL A 100 -13.70 2.07 -5.24
C VAL A 100 -15.19 2.42 -5.17
N SER A 101 -16.05 1.46 -4.82
CA SER A 101 -17.50 1.64 -4.77
C SER A 101 -17.93 2.66 -3.71
N ARG A 102 -18.68 3.68 -4.13
CA ARG A 102 -19.23 4.71 -3.24
C ARG A 102 -20.43 4.25 -2.43
N THR A 103 -20.95 3.06 -2.69
CA THR A 103 -22.19 2.56 -2.06
C THR A 103 -21.94 1.59 -0.91
N ALA A 104 -20.71 1.10 -0.75
CA ALA A 104 -20.37 0.20 0.34
C ALA A 104 -20.33 0.97 1.69
N PRO A 105 -20.95 0.44 2.76
CA PRO A 105 -20.83 1.02 4.10
C PRO A 105 -19.38 1.11 4.55
N VAL A 106 -19.03 2.19 5.24
CA VAL A 106 -17.65 2.42 5.73
C VAL A 106 -17.20 1.30 6.68
N GLU A 107 -18.09 0.83 7.57
CA GLU A 107 -17.82 -0.29 8.47
C GLU A 107 -17.42 -1.55 7.69
N ASP A 108 -18.18 -1.91 6.66
CA ASP A 108 -17.92 -3.09 5.84
C ASP A 108 -16.58 -2.99 5.11
N LEU A 109 -16.22 -1.79 4.63
CA LEU A 109 -14.93 -1.56 3.98
C LEU A 109 -13.76 -1.70 4.95
N VAL A 110 -13.87 -1.12 6.16
CA VAL A 110 -12.86 -1.24 7.21
C VAL A 110 -12.68 -2.70 7.61
N ILE A 111 -13.78 -3.43 7.83
CA ILE A 111 -13.75 -4.86 8.15
C ILE A 111 -13.09 -5.65 7.02
N ALA A 112 -13.47 -5.41 5.76
CA ALA A 112 -12.92 -6.12 4.61
C ALA A 112 -11.41 -5.88 4.45
N VAL A 113 -10.94 -4.65 4.63
CA VAL A 113 -9.50 -4.33 4.56
C VAL A 113 -8.74 -5.01 5.71
N ILE A 114 -9.28 -5.00 6.93
CA ILE A 114 -8.63 -5.66 8.07
C ILE A 114 -8.62 -7.19 7.89
N ALA A 115 -9.73 -7.77 7.44
CA ALA A 115 -9.87 -9.21 7.23
C ALA A 115 -8.94 -9.73 6.12
N SER A 116 -8.71 -8.93 5.07
CA SER A 116 -7.76 -9.24 4.00
C SER A 116 -6.30 -8.92 4.37
N GLY A 117 -6.04 -8.31 5.53
CA GLY A 117 -4.70 -7.81 5.87
C GLY A 117 -4.22 -6.66 4.98
N GLY A 118 -5.09 -6.12 4.12
CA GLY A 118 -4.77 -5.11 3.12
C GLY A 118 -4.28 -5.67 1.77
N ASP A 119 -3.88 -6.95 1.68
CA ASP A 119 -3.50 -7.58 0.40
C ASP A 119 -3.49 -9.12 0.46
N ASP A 120 -3.86 -9.77 -0.66
CA ASP A 120 -3.78 -11.25 -0.85
C ASP A 120 -2.38 -11.71 -1.32
N CYS A 121 -1.44 -10.78 -1.57
CA CYS A 121 -0.12 -11.09 -2.17
C CYS A 121 1.12 -10.67 -1.36
N ASP A 122 0.98 -10.12 -0.14
CA ASP A 122 2.14 -9.67 0.64
C ASP A 122 2.46 -10.62 1.80
N THR A 123 3.56 -11.36 1.67
CA THR A 123 4.07 -12.32 2.68
C THR A 123 4.57 -11.64 3.98
N LEU A 124 4.39 -10.33 4.13
CA LEU A 124 4.92 -9.53 5.24
C LEU A 124 3.85 -8.80 6.09
N ALA A 125 2.55 -9.05 5.87
CA ALA A 125 1.48 -8.53 6.75
C ALA A 125 1.34 -9.32 8.08
N SER A 126 2.45 -9.69 8.72
CA SER A 126 2.48 -10.42 9.99
C SER A 126 2.30 -9.51 11.22
N GLY A 127 2.41 -8.19 11.06
CA GLY A 127 1.96 -7.19 12.03
C GLY A 127 0.59 -6.69 11.63
N GLY A 128 -0.43 -6.87 12.48
CA GLY A 128 -1.80 -6.45 12.19
C GLY A 128 -1.88 -5.04 11.60
N LEU A 129 -2.85 -4.85 10.69
CA LEU A 129 -3.07 -3.61 9.95
C LEU A 129 -3.07 -2.40 10.91
N VAL A 130 -2.00 -1.58 10.85
CA VAL A 130 -1.88 -0.37 11.67
C VAL A 130 -2.89 0.66 11.14
N ALA A 131 -3.55 1.42 12.01
CA ALA A 131 -4.57 2.41 11.62
C ALA A 131 -4.13 3.38 10.51
N GLY A 132 -2.82 3.66 10.40
CA GLY A 132 -2.24 4.44 9.30
C GLY A 132 -2.43 3.80 7.92
N ALA A 133 -2.36 2.46 7.82
CA ALA A 133 -2.56 1.73 6.58
C ALA A 133 -4.02 1.79 6.09
N LEU A 134 -5.01 1.79 7.00
CA LEU A 134 -6.42 2.01 6.63
C LEU A 134 -6.60 3.35 5.91
N GLY A 135 -5.94 4.40 6.39
CA GLY A 135 -6.00 5.72 5.78
C GLY A 135 -5.38 5.79 4.38
N ILE A 136 -4.63 4.78 3.96
CA ILE A 136 -4.08 4.65 2.60
C ILE A 136 -5.10 3.90 1.72
N TYR A 137 -5.53 2.71 2.13
CA TYR A 137 -6.54 1.91 1.41
C TYR A 137 -7.87 2.64 1.21
N LEU A 138 -8.31 3.37 2.24
CA LEU A 138 -9.58 4.07 2.30
C LEU A 138 -9.40 5.59 2.30
N SER A 139 -8.33 6.09 1.65
CA SER A 139 -7.96 7.51 1.59
C SER A 139 -9.13 8.44 1.22
N ARG A 140 -10.03 7.98 0.34
CA ARG A 140 -11.24 8.73 -0.05
C ARG A 140 -12.21 9.04 1.10
N LEU A 141 -12.19 8.27 2.18
CA LEU A 141 -13.05 8.46 3.35
C LEU A 141 -12.44 9.47 4.33
N GLY A 142 -11.12 9.68 4.25
CA GLY A 142 -10.37 10.49 5.19
C GLY A 142 -9.97 9.72 6.44
N GLU A 143 -8.84 10.13 7.03
CA GLU A 143 -8.21 9.46 8.16
C GLU A 143 -9.09 9.48 9.41
N THR A 144 -9.75 10.61 9.71
CA THR A 144 -10.65 10.72 10.86
C THR A 144 -11.79 9.72 10.79
N VAL A 145 -12.40 9.56 9.62
CA VAL A 145 -13.49 8.59 9.43
C VAL A 145 -12.98 7.17 9.64
N CYS A 146 -11.84 6.83 9.03
CA CYS A 146 -11.23 5.50 9.18
C CYS A 146 -10.90 5.20 10.65
N SER A 147 -10.29 6.15 11.37
CA SER A 147 -9.95 6.00 12.79
C SER A 147 -11.19 5.86 13.66
N THR A 148 -12.17 6.75 13.54
CA THR A 148 -13.39 6.69 14.35
C THR A 148 -14.19 5.43 14.09
N THR A 149 -14.27 4.96 12.84
CA THR A 149 -14.92 3.68 12.53
C THR A 149 -14.16 2.50 13.12
N LEU A 150 -12.82 2.48 13.01
CA LEU A 150 -12.01 1.44 13.64
C LEU A 150 -12.22 1.41 15.16
N ASP A 151 -12.15 2.57 15.82
CA ASP A 151 -12.36 2.69 17.27
C ASP A 151 -13.74 2.18 17.69
N ALA A 152 -14.79 2.56 16.94
CA ALA A 152 -16.15 2.09 17.19
C ALA A 152 -16.27 0.56 17.03
N LEU A 153 -15.62 -0.01 16.02
CA LEU A 153 -15.60 -1.46 15.82
C LEU A 153 -14.83 -2.17 16.93
N VAL A 154 -13.69 -1.64 17.37
CA VAL A 154 -12.92 -2.17 18.52
C VAL A 154 -13.77 -2.18 19.78
N VAL A 155 -14.46 -1.08 20.11
CA VAL A 155 -15.39 -0.99 21.25
C VAL A 155 -16.51 -2.04 21.16
N ARG A 156 -16.99 -2.34 19.95
CA ARG A 156 -18.00 -3.37 19.68
C ARG A 156 -17.45 -4.81 19.69
N GLY A 157 -16.15 -4.99 19.98
CA GLY A 157 -15.52 -6.30 20.13
C GLY A 157 -14.95 -6.88 18.83
N LEU A 158 -14.60 -6.05 17.85
CA LEU A 158 -14.01 -6.49 16.58
C LEU A 158 -12.80 -7.42 16.77
N GLU A 159 -11.97 -7.22 17.80
CA GLU A 159 -10.81 -8.09 18.07
C GLU A 159 -11.18 -9.55 18.37
N ARG A 160 -12.34 -9.77 19.00
CA ARG A 160 -12.86 -11.11 19.24
C ARG A 160 -13.37 -11.71 17.93
N TRP A 161 -14.13 -10.92 17.17
CA TRP A 161 -14.69 -11.33 15.89
C TRP A 161 -13.60 -11.66 14.86
N LEU A 162 -12.55 -10.85 14.73
CA LEU A 162 -11.43 -11.10 13.82
C LEU A 162 -10.63 -12.35 14.21
N ARG A 163 -10.50 -12.66 15.50
CA ARG A 163 -9.86 -13.90 15.97
C ARG A 163 -10.66 -15.13 15.54
N GLU A 164 -11.97 -15.09 15.76
CA GLU A 164 -12.91 -16.15 15.37
C GLU A 164 -12.98 -16.30 13.83
N PHE A 165 -12.97 -15.18 13.10
CA PHE A 165 -13.01 -15.16 11.64
C PHE A 165 -11.70 -15.60 10.99
N ARG A 166 -10.54 -15.23 11.54
CA ARG A 166 -9.23 -15.70 11.07
C ARG A 166 -9.08 -17.22 11.27
N GLN A 167 -9.49 -17.74 12.42
CA GLN A 167 -9.56 -19.20 12.65
C GLN A 167 -10.49 -19.90 11.64
N PHE A 168 -11.58 -19.25 11.24
CA PHE A 168 -12.50 -19.78 10.23
C PHE A 168 -11.90 -19.77 8.81
N ILE A 169 -11.19 -18.71 8.42
CA ILE A 169 -10.46 -18.65 7.13
C ILE A 169 -9.33 -19.66 7.09
N GLU A 170 -8.53 -19.76 8.15
CA GLU A 170 -7.47 -20.77 8.26
C GLU A 170 -8.07 -22.18 8.21
N TRP A 171 -9.14 -22.47 8.94
CA TRP A 171 -9.83 -23.76 8.84
C TRP A 171 -10.31 -24.08 7.41
N LYS A 172 -10.81 -23.08 6.67
CA LYS A 172 -11.22 -23.21 5.27
C LYS A 172 -10.04 -23.43 4.32
N SER A 173 -8.87 -22.84 4.57
CA SER A 173 -7.67 -23.02 3.74
C SER A 173 -7.05 -24.41 3.89
N TRP A 174 -7.18 -25.03 5.07
CA TRP A 174 -6.79 -26.43 5.31
C TRP A 174 -7.87 -27.45 4.86
N GLY A 175 -9.12 -27.01 4.70
CA GLY A 175 -10.25 -27.84 4.25
C GLY A 175 -10.35 -28.07 2.74
N VAL A 176 -9.43 -27.51 1.94
CA VAL A 176 -9.31 -27.77 0.49
C VAL A 176 -8.12 -28.69 0.20
N SER A 177 -7.93 -29.71 1.04
CA SER A 177 -7.35 -30.97 0.56
C SER A 177 -8.51 -31.84 0.10
N ARG A 178 -8.87 -31.70 -1.18
CA ARG A 178 -9.89 -32.57 -1.82
C ARG A 178 -9.41 -34.03 -1.84
N PRO A 179 -10.34 -35.01 -1.77
CA PRO A 179 -10.05 -36.42 -2.01
C PRO A 179 -9.47 -36.69 -3.41
#